data_AF-A0A940V5D4-F1
#
_entry.id   AF-A0A940V5D4-F1
#
_cell.length_a   1.000
_cell.length_b   1.000
_cell.length_c   1.000
_cell.angle_alpha   90.00
_cell.angle_beta   90.00
_cell.angle_gamma   90.00
#
_symmetry.space_group_name_H-M   'P 1'
#
loop_
_entity.id
_entity.type
_entity.pdbx_description
1 polymer ?
#
loop_
_entity_poly.entity_id
_entity_poly.type
_entity_poly.pdbx_seq_one_letter_code
_entity_poly.pdbx_strand_id
1 'polypeptide(L)'
;VSIGTIGLIKAVNTFDPQKKIKLATYASRCIENEILMYLRRNNKTRSEVSFDEPLNIDWDGNELLLSDVLGTENDIISKPIEEQVDRQLLHLAMGRLTNREKVIMELRFGLDDGVEKTQKEVADRLGISQSYISRLEKRIIRRLRKEFCRLE
;
A
#
# COMPACT_ATOMS: atom_id res chain seq x y z
N VAL A 1 32.33 -0.18 15.96
CA VAL A 1 32.94 0.71 16.96
C VAL A 1 31.93 0.96 18.07
N SER A 2 32.29 0.79 19.35
CA SER A 2 31.36 1.01 20.46
C SER A 2 30.98 2.49 20.58
N ILE A 3 29.73 2.80 20.95
CA ILE A 3 29.24 4.19 21.13
C ILE A 3 30.09 4.96 22.13
N GLY A 4 30.54 4.30 23.21
CA GLY A 4 31.44 4.92 24.18
C GLY A 4 32.78 5.34 23.58
N THR A 5 33.30 4.58 22.60
CA THR A 5 34.54 4.93 21.89
C THR A 5 34.36 6.18 21.04
N ILE A 6 33.18 6.38 20.43
CA ILE A 6 32.85 7.61 19.69
C ILE A 6 32.86 8.82 20.63
N GLY A 7 32.28 8.68 21.83
CA GLY A 7 32.30 9.72 22.85
C GLY A 7 33.70 10.06 23.35
N LEU A 8 34.56 9.06 23.49
CA LEU A 8 35.97 9.25 23.85
C LEU A 8 36.76 9.97 22.74
N ILE A 9 36.56 9.60 21.47
CA ILE A 9 37.22 10.26 20.33
C ILE A 9 36.82 11.73 20.27
N LYS A 10 35.52 12.03 20.43
CA LYS A 10 35.02 13.42 20.50
C LYS A 10 35.67 14.17 21.65
N ALA A 11 35.74 13.57 22.83
CA ALA A 11 36.34 14.19 24.00
C ALA A 11 37.81 14.56 23.78
N VAL A 12 38.60 13.66 23.19
CA VAL A 12 40.02 13.91 22.91
C VAL A 12 40.18 15.02 21.87
N ASN A 13 39.34 15.02 20.83
CA ASN A 13 39.42 16.02 19.76
C ASN A 13 39.00 17.43 20.19
N THR A 14 38.13 17.56 21.19
CA THR A 14 37.60 18.87 21.65
C THR A 14 38.10 19.29 23.04
N PHE A 15 39.02 18.54 23.64
CA PHE A 15 39.55 18.85 24.97
C PHE A 15 40.42 20.10 24.95
N ASP A 16 40.18 20.99 25.92
CA ASP A 16 40.95 22.22 26.11
C ASP A 16 41.66 22.20 27.48
N PRO A 17 42.99 22.04 27.51
CA PRO A 17 43.78 22.05 28.74
C PRO A 17 43.72 23.37 29.52
N GLN A 18 43.41 24.51 28.86
CA GLN A 18 43.37 25.82 29.52
C GLN A 18 42.24 25.94 30.54
N LYS A 19 41.21 25.09 30.43
CA LYS A 19 40.06 25.05 31.34
C LYS A 19 40.35 24.41 32.70
N LYS A 20 41.60 23.95 32.95
CA LYS A 20 42.07 23.39 34.23
C LYS A 20 41.20 22.24 34.78
N ILE A 21 40.59 21.44 33.92
CA ILE A 21 39.86 20.23 34.27
C ILE A 21 40.61 18.99 33.81
N LYS A 22 40.48 17.87 34.53
CA LYS A 22 41.09 16.60 34.12
C LYS A 22 40.38 16.08 32.87
N LEU A 23 41.15 15.57 31.89
CA LEU A 23 40.61 14.95 30.68
C LEU A 23 39.57 13.87 31.00
N ALA A 24 39.81 13.04 32.02
CA ALA A 24 38.86 12.01 32.44
C ALA A 24 37.48 12.57 32.85
N THR A 25 37.45 13.73 33.51
CA THR A 25 36.21 14.41 33.91
C THR A 25 35.43 14.90 32.69
N TYR A 26 36.11 15.47 31.70
CA TYR A 26 35.49 15.91 30.46
C TYR A 26 35.03 14.73 29.59
N ALA A 27 35.91 13.73 29.40
CA ALA A 27 35.62 12.55 28.59
C ALA A 27 34.46 11.73 29.13
N SER A 28 34.31 11.61 30.46
CA SER A 28 33.16 10.93 31.08
C SER A 28 31.83 11.56 30.64
N ARG A 29 31.74 12.90 30.63
CA ARG A 29 30.54 13.63 30.16
C ARG A 29 30.27 13.42 28.68
N CYS A 30 31.31 13.42 27.84
CA CYS A 30 31.16 13.16 26.40
C CYS A 30 30.70 11.73 26.11
N ILE A 31 31.26 10.73 26.81
CA ILE A 31 30.88 9.32 26.68
C ILE A 31 29.42 9.12 27.11
N GLU A 32 29.05 9.66 28.27
CA GLU A 32 27.68 9.62 28.79
C GLU A 32 26.68 10.24 27.81
N ASN A 33 27.03 11.39 27.21
CA ASN A 33 26.18 12.04 26.22
C ASN A 33 25.98 11.20 24.97
N GLU A 34 27.04 10.58 24.42
CA GLU A 34 26.90 9.71 23.24
C GLU A 34 26.06 8.46 23.51
N ILE A 35 26.23 7.82 24.68
CA ILE A 35 25.40 6.68 25.09
C ILE A 35 23.94 7.11 25.20
N LEU A 36 23.69 8.27 25.82
CA LEU A 36 22.34 8.80 25.98
C LEU A 36 21.69 9.18 24.64
N MET A 37 22.46 9.76 23.70
CA MET A 37 21.99 10.03 22.33
C MET A 37 21.65 8.74 21.59
N TYR A 38 22.47 7.69 21.74
CA TYR A 38 22.19 6.38 21.16
C TYR A 38 20.89 5.78 21.72
N LEU A 39 20.72 5.77 23.04
CA LEU A 39 19.51 5.26 23.68
C LEU A 39 18.25 6.03 23.26
N ARG A 40 18.32 7.37 23.14
CA ARG A 40 17.20 8.18 22.63
C ARG A 40 16.84 7.83 21.19
N ARG A 41 17.85 7.62 20.33
CA ARG A 41 17.63 7.23 18.93
C ARG A 41 17.02 5.84 18.82
N ASN A 42 17.46 4.91 19.66
CA ASN A 42 17.02 3.52 19.65
C ASN A 42 15.78 3.24 20.52
N ASN A 43 15.19 4.27 21.13
CA ASN A 43 13.96 4.11 21.92
C ASN A 43 12.73 3.88 21.02
N LYS A 44 12.79 4.22 19.73
CA LYS A 44 11.72 3.95 18.76
C LYS A 44 11.62 2.46 18.42
N THR A 45 12.75 1.76 18.42
CA THR A 45 12.87 0.32 18.18
C THR A 45 12.45 -0.50 19.41
N ARG A 46 12.34 0.12 20.60
CA ARG A 46 11.89 -0.56 21.83
C ARG A 46 10.41 -0.92 21.85
N SER A 47 9.60 -0.31 20.98
CA SER A 47 8.19 -0.68 20.80
C SER A 47 7.99 -1.78 19.77
N GLU A 48 9.06 -2.27 19.15
CA GLU A 48 8.98 -3.41 18.23
C GLU A 48 8.93 -4.70 19.06
N VAL A 49 7.97 -5.56 18.73
CA VAL A 49 7.74 -6.87 19.34
C VAL A 49 8.22 -7.92 18.33
N SER A 50 8.84 -8.99 18.81
CA SER A 50 9.25 -10.08 17.90
C SER A 50 8.02 -10.88 17.46
N PHE A 51 7.97 -11.27 16.19
CA PHE A 51 6.94 -12.20 15.71
C PHE A 51 7.05 -13.57 16.38
N ASP A 52 8.27 -13.94 16.79
CA ASP A 52 8.59 -15.21 17.47
C ASP A 52 8.43 -15.12 19.00
N GLU A 53 7.90 -14.01 19.54
CA GLU A 53 7.65 -13.89 20.97
C GLU A 53 6.34 -14.62 21.34
N PRO A 54 6.35 -15.49 22.38
CA PRO A 54 5.14 -16.19 22.81
C PRO A 54 4.16 -15.19 23.43
N LEU A 55 2.96 -15.12 22.87
CA LEU A 55 1.85 -14.28 23.31
C LEU A 55 1.10 -14.94 24.47
N ASN A 56 0.96 -16.27 24.43
CA ASN A 56 0.40 -17.08 25.50
C ASN A 56 1.03 -18.48 25.49
N ILE A 57 0.96 -19.18 26.63
CA ILE A 57 1.38 -20.57 26.78
C ILE A 57 0.20 -21.34 27.37
N ASP A 58 -0.30 -22.33 26.64
CA ASP A 58 -1.36 -23.20 27.12
C ASP A 58 -0.87 -24.08 28.28
N TRP A 59 -1.80 -24.70 29.01
CA TRP A 59 -1.48 -25.61 30.12
C TRP A 59 -0.60 -26.82 29.72
N ASP A 60 -0.61 -27.17 28.42
CA ASP A 60 0.21 -28.24 27.83
C ASP A 60 1.60 -27.75 27.38
N GLY A 61 1.92 -26.47 27.56
CA GLY A 61 3.22 -25.89 27.22
C GLY A 61 3.38 -25.49 25.74
N ASN A 62 2.29 -25.47 24.97
CA ASN A 62 2.32 -24.99 23.59
C ASN A 62 2.31 -23.46 23.59
N GLU A 63 3.26 -22.87 22.85
CA GLU A 63 3.39 -21.43 22.70
C GLU A 63 2.51 -20.95 21.54
N LEU A 64 1.67 -19.94 21.80
CA LEU A 64 0.97 -19.19 20.77
C LEU A 64 1.83 -17.98 20.40
N LEU A 65 2.38 -17.93 19.19
CA LEU A 65 3.23 -16.82 18.75
C LEU A 65 2.39 -15.68 18.17
N LEU A 66 2.97 -14.47 18.15
CA LEU A 66 2.34 -13.34 17.47
C LEU A 66 2.16 -13.61 15.97
N SER A 67 3.11 -14.32 15.34
CA SER A 67 3.01 -14.75 13.94
C SER A 67 1.78 -15.61 13.63
N ASP A 68 1.31 -16.39 14.61
CA ASP A 68 0.19 -17.32 14.40
C ASP A 68 -1.16 -16.61 14.40
N VAL A 69 -1.22 -15.45 15.07
CA VAL A 69 -2.44 -14.62 15.16
C VAL A 69 -2.50 -13.59 14.04
N LEU A 70 -1.34 -13.19 13.50
CA LEU A 70 -1.25 -12.21 12.43
C LEU A 70 -1.67 -12.84 11.08
N GLY A 71 -2.98 -12.80 10.84
CA GLY A 71 -3.56 -13.13 9.55
C GLY A 71 -3.16 -12.15 8.45
N THR A 72 -3.20 -12.64 7.22
CA THR A 72 -3.15 -11.80 6.02
C THR A 72 -4.50 -11.09 5.84
N GLU A 73 -4.53 -9.90 5.24
CA GLU A 73 -5.80 -9.24 4.91
C GLU A 73 -6.71 -10.21 4.12
N ASN A 74 -7.97 -10.36 4.54
CA ASN A 74 -8.94 -11.27 3.90
C ASN A 74 -9.08 -11.00 2.39
N ASP A 75 -8.81 -9.76 2.00
CA ASP A 75 -8.93 -9.21 0.66
C ASP A 75 -7.92 -9.75 -0.36
N ILE A 76 -6.83 -10.41 0.06
CA ILE A 76 -5.77 -10.85 -0.87
C ILE A 76 -6.26 -11.97 -1.80
N ILE A 77 -7.18 -12.82 -1.33
CA ILE A 77 -7.71 -13.95 -2.10
C ILE A 77 -9.08 -13.63 -2.70
N SER A 78 -9.95 -12.93 -1.95
CA SER A 78 -11.32 -12.64 -2.41
C SER A 78 -11.33 -11.69 -3.61
N LYS A 79 -10.57 -10.59 -3.57
CA LYS A 79 -10.56 -9.56 -4.62
C LYS A 79 -10.26 -10.09 -6.03
N PRO A 80 -9.20 -10.89 -6.28
CA PRO A 80 -8.93 -11.37 -7.63
C PRO A 80 -10.00 -12.34 -8.15
N ILE A 81 -10.64 -13.11 -7.26
CA ILE A 81 -11.74 -14.01 -7.62
C ILE A 81 -13.00 -13.20 -7.95
N GLU A 82 -13.33 -12.21 -7.13
CA GLU A 82 -14.45 -11.28 -7.37
C GLU A 82 -14.27 -10.52 -8.70
N GLU A 83 -13.08 -9.98 -8.96
CA GLU A 83 -12.77 -9.28 -10.21
C GLU A 83 -12.91 -10.19 -11.44
N GLN A 84 -12.51 -11.46 -11.32
CA GLN A 84 -12.70 -12.44 -12.38
C GLN A 84 -14.18 -12.72 -12.66
N VAL A 85 -15.00 -12.83 -11.61
CA VAL A 85 -16.45 -13.03 -11.72
C VAL A 85 -17.12 -11.79 -12.34
N ASP A 86 -16.77 -10.59 -11.88
CA ASP A 86 -17.28 -9.33 -12.41
C ASP A 86 -16.96 -9.16 -13.90
N ARG A 87 -15.74 -9.53 -14.31
CA ARG A 87 -15.32 -9.48 -15.72
C ARG A 87 -16.13 -10.44 -16.58
N GLN A 88 -16.41 -11.65 -16.09
CA GLN A 88 -17.25 -12.63 -16.80
C GLN A 88 -18.69 -12.12 -16.96
N LEU A 89 -19.28 -11.58 -15.89
CA LEU A 89 -20.62 -10.98 -15.92
C LEU A 89 -20.69 -9.81 -16.90
N LEU A 90 -19.68 -8.95 -16.92
CA LEU A 90 -19.58 -7.84 -17.87
C LEU A 90 -19.54 -8.36 -19.31
N HIS A 91 -18.72 -9.38 -19.61
CA HIS A 91 -18.65 -9.96 -20.95
C HIS A 91 -20.00 -10.55 -21.40
N LEU A 92 -20.72 -11.24 -20.50
CA LEU A 92 -22.05 -11.77 -20.77
C LEU A 92 -23.06 -10.65 -21.07
N ALA A 93 -23.06 -9.59 -20.26
CA ALA A 93 -23.96 -8.45 -20.45
C ALA A 93 -23.65 -7.68 -21.76
N MET A 94 -22.37 -7.53 -22.10
CA MET A 94 -21.91 -6.94 -23.36
C MET A 94 -22.34 -7.75 -24.58
N GLY A 95 -22.50 -9.07 -24.46
CA GLY A 95 -23.01 -9.94 -25.53
C GLY A 95 -24.46 -9.63 -25.97
N ARG A 96 -25.23 -8.90 -25.16
CA ARG A 96 -26.61 -8.49 -25.50
C ARG A 96 -26.71 -7.13 -26.19
N LEU A 97 -25.60 -6.41 -26.26
CA LEU A 97 -25.52 -5.15 -26.97
C LEU A 97 -25.40 -5.39 -28.47
N THR A 98 -25.87 -4.43 -29.26
CA THR A 98 -25.60 -4.45 -30.70
C THR A 98 -24.11 -4.24 -30.97
N ASN A 99 -23.61 -4.69 -32.12
CA ASN A 99 -22.19 -4.52 -32.49
C ASN A 99 -21.72 -3.05 -32.37
N ARG A 100 -22.58 -2.10 -32.72
CA ARG A 100 -22.26 -0.66 -32.61
C ARG A 100 -22.18 -0.19 -31.17
N GLU A 101 -23.10 -0.62 -30.30
CA GLU A 101 -23.08 -0.31 -28.87
C GLU A 101 -21.86 -0.95 -28.19
N LYS A 102 -21.52 -2.19 -28.57
CA LYS A 102 -20.36 -2.92 -28.07
C LYS A 102 -19.05 -2.16 -28.37
N VAL A 103 -18.85 -1.77 -29.63
CA VAL A 103 -17.68 -0.97 -30.05
C VAL A 103 -17.60 0.36 -29.30
N ILE A 104 -18.73 1.04 -29.05
CA ILE A 104 -18.71 2.29 -28.27
C ILE A 104 -18.22 2.05 -26.85
N MET A 105 -18.72 1.00 -26.19
CA MET A 105 -18.31 0.67 -24.82
C MET A 105 -16.86 0.19 -24.75
N GLU A 106 -16.42 -0.64 -25.70
CA GLU A 106 -15.02 -1.09 -25.79
C GLU A 106 -14.07 0.10 -25.93
N LEU A 107 -14.39 1.08 -26.79
CA LEU A 107 -13.57 2.27 -26.97
C LEU A 107 -13.64 3.25 -25.79
N ARG A 108 -14.81 3.40 -25.14
CA ARG A 108 -14.97 4.35 -24.03
C ARG A 108 -14.25 3.89 -22.77
N PHE A 109 -14.25 2.58 -22.50
CA PHE A 109 -13.76 2.00 -21.26
C PHE A 109 -12.53 1.09 -21.45
N GLY A 110 -11.94 1.05 -22.65
CA GLY A 110 -10.72 0.28 -22.93
C GLY A 110 -10.88 -1.22 -22.67
N LEU A 111 -12.06 -1.79 -22.92
CA LEU A 111 -12.36 -3.18 -22.53
C LEU A 111 -11.58 -4.24 -23.32
N ASP A 112 -10.97 -3.84 -24.44
CA ASP A 112 -10.19 -4.72 -25.34
C ASP A 112 -8.68 -4.43 -25.26
N ASP A 113 -8.29 -3.15 -25.40
CA ASP A 113 -6.89 -2.71 -25.48
C ASP A 113 -6.38 -2.00 -24.20
N GLY A 114 -7.24 -1.82 -23.19
CA GLY A 114 -6.91 -1.09 -21.95
C GLY A 114 -6.86 0.42 -22.11
N VAL A 115 -7.15 0.96 -23.29
CA VAL A 115 -7.03 2.40 -23.57
C VAL A 115 -8.41 3.05 -23.65
N GLU A 116 -8.73 3.81 -22.61
CA GLU A 116 -9.95 4.61 -22.57
C GLU A 116 -9.89 5.78 -23.57
N LYS A 117 -11.00 6.03 -24.27
CA LYS A 117 -11.15 7.19 -25.17
C LYS A 117 -12.27 8.07 -24.69
N THR A 118 -12.11 9.38 -24.78
CA THR A 118 -13.15 10.37 -24.46
C THR A 118 -14.36 10.26 -25.40
N GLN A 119 -15.53 10.78 -24.98
CA GLN A 119 -16.72 10.80 -25.83
C GLN A 119 -16.48 11.53 -27.16
N LYS A 120 -15.62 12.55 -27.16
CA LYS A 120 -15.23 13.29 -28.36
C LYS A 120 -14.38 12.43 -29.29
N GLU A 121 -13.35 11.76 -28.78
CA GLU A 121 -12.49 10.88 -29.60
C GLU A 121 -13.27 9.69 -30.18
N VAL A 122 -14.21 9.12 -29.43
CA VAL A 122 -15.10 8.07 -29.95
C VAL A 122 -16.04 8.61 -31.02
N ALA A 123 -16.57 9.81 -30.81
CA ALA A 123 -17.43 10.49 -31.79
C ALA A 123 -16.68 10.78 -33.10
N ASP A 124 -15.47 11.30 -33.00
CA ASP A 124 -14.59 11.59 -34.14
C ASP A 124 -14.24 10.29 -34.89
N ARG A 125 -13.92 9.20 -34.17
CA ARG A 125 -13.61 7.90 -34.79
C ARG A 125 -14.81 7.24 -35.47
N LEU A 126 -16.02 7.44 -34.95
CA LEU A 126 -17.25 6.84 -35.48
C LEU A 126 -18.03 7.77 -36.43
N GLY A 127 -17.52 8.97 -36.71
CA GLY A 127 -18.12 9.94 -37.63
C GLY A 127 -19.50 10.43 -37.19
N ILE A 128 -19.74 10.56 -35.89
CA ILE A 128 -21.02 10.97 -35.29
C ILE A 128 -20.80 12.07 -34.26
N SER A 129 -21.87 12.74 -33.81
CA SER A 129 -21.73 13.81 -32.83
C SER A 129 -21.43 13.28 -31.42
N GLN A 130 -20.59 14.00 -30.67
CA GLN A 130 -20.32 13.70 -29.26
C GLN A 130 -21.60 13.66 -28.41
N SER A 131 -22.57 14.54 -28.69
CA SER A 131 -23.88 14.53 -28.02
C SER A 131 -24.66 13.23 -28.28
N TYR A 132 -24.55 12.66 -29.48
CA TYR A 132 -25.17 11.37 -29.78
C TYR A 132 -24.50 10.23 -29.00
N ILE A 133 -23.16 10.18 -28.95
CA ILE A 133 -22.40 9.24 -28.10
C ILE A 133 -22.83 9.35 -26.65
N SER A 134 -22.88 10.57 -26.09
CA SER A 134 -23.25 10.79 -24.69
C SER A 134 -24.65 10.24 -24.35
N ARG A 135 -25.63 10.45 -25.25
CA ARG A 135 -26.99 9.90 -25.09
C ARG A 135 -27.01 8.38 -25.20
N LEU A 136 -26.23 7.81 -26.11
CA LEU A 136 -26.17 6.37 -26.34
C LEU A 136 -25.47 5.65 -25.17
N GLU A 137 -24.35 6.17 -24.69
CA GLU A 137 -23.61 5.68 -23.51
C GLU A 137 -24.53 5.59 -22.28
N LYS A 138 -25.27 6.67 -21.96
CA LYS A 138 -26.24 6.67 -20.85
C LYS A 138 -27.31 5.59 -21.01
N ARG A 139 -27.77 5.32 -22.23
CA ARG A 139 -28.77 4.28 -22.52
C ARG A 139 -28.18 2.88 -22.34
N ILE A 140 -26.98 2.65 -22.87
CA ILE A 140 -26.27 1.38 -22.75
C ILE A 140 -25.99 1.06 -21.27
N ILE A 141 -25.45 2.02 -20.50
CA ILE A 141 -25.15 1.82 -19.07
C ILE A 141 -26.43 1.46 -18.29
N ARG A 142 -27.55 2.13 -18.55
CA ARG A 142 -28.83 1.79 -17.91
C ARG A 142 -29.28 0.37 -18.25
N ARG A 143 -29.06 -0.07 -19.48
CA ARG A 143 -29.38 -1.43 -19.92
C ARG A 143 -28.47 -2.46 -19.24
N LEU A 144 -27.16 -2.22 -19.25
CA LEU A 144 -26.18 -3.07 -18.59
C LEU A 144 -26.49 -3.22 -17.09
N ARG A 145 -26.77 -2.12 -16.38
CA ARG A 145 -27.18 -2.18 -14.96
C ARG A 145 -28.40 -3.06 -14.70
N LYS A 146 -29.41 -3.01 -15.58
CA LYS A 146 -30.59 -3.89 -15.46
C LYS A 146 -30.25 -5.36 -15.68
N GLU A 147 -29.31 -5.64 -16.57
CA GLU A 147 -28.86 -7.01 -16.83
C GLU A 147 -28.02 -7.55 -15.66
N PHE A 148 -27.16 -6.72 -15.06
CA PHE A 148 -26.41 -7.09 -13.85
C PHE A 148 -27.33 -7.48 -12.70
N CYS A 149 -28.34 -6.65 -12.37
CA CYS A 149 -29.33 -7.00 -11.34
C CYS A 149 -30.23 -8.21 -11.69
N ARG A 150 -30.14 -8.74 -12.91
CA ARG A 150 -30.87 -9.96 -13.33
C ARG A 150 -29.98 -11.21 -13.32
N LEU A 151 -28.66 -11.02 -13.23
CA LEU A 151 -27.64 -12.07 -13.22
C LEU A 151 -27.12 -12.34 -11.81
N GLU A 152 -27.22 -11.34 -10.91
CA GLU A 152 -27.24 -11.53 -9.45
C GLU A 152 -28.52 -12.25 -8.99
#